data_AF-A0A5K7ZHB4-F1
#
_entry.id   AF-A0A5K7ZHB4-F1
#
_cell.length_a   1.000
_cell.length_b   1.000
_cell.length_c   1.000
_cell.angle_alpha   90.00
_cell.angle_beta   90.00
_cell.angle_gamma   90.00
#
_symmetry.space_group_name_H-M   'P 1'
#
loop_
_entity.id
_entity.type
_entity.pdbx_description
1 polymer ?
#
loop_
_entity_poly.entity_id
_entity_poly.type
_entity_poly.pdbx_seq_one_letter_code
_entity_poly.pdbx_strand_id
1 'polypeptide(L)'
;MIDAHIMDGDLAIIRPGQRVENGEIAAVMVQDLLLEATLKIVRRTKSSLSLHPVNAAYDVMVFKGPRRKRVSILGKFVRVVRRA
;
A
#
# COMPACT_ATOMS: atom_id res chain seq x y z
N MET A 1 -5.04 3.42 -7.53
CA MET A 1 -4.14 4.55 -7.22
C MET A 1 -4.25 5.60 -8.33
N ILE A 2 -5.47 5.81 -8.86
CA ILE A 2 -5.72 6.58 -10.08
C ILE A 2 -5.37 8.06 -9.84
N ASP A 3 -5.70 8.57 -8.65
CA ASP A 3 -5.36 9.95 -8.27
C ASP A 3 -3.84 10.15 -8.03
N ALA A 4 -3.08 9.05 -7.92
CA ALA A 4 -1.61 9.06 -7.93
C ALA A 4 -1.03 8.86 -9.34
N HIS A 5 -1.88 8.94 -10.38
CA HIS A 5 -1.54 8.72 -11.79
C HIS A 5 -1.02 7.30 -12.12
N ILE A 6 -1.30 6.33 -11.23
CA ILE A 6 -1.03 4.90 -11.45
C ILE A 6 -2.32 4.26 -11.93
N MET A 7 -2.34 3.89 -13.19
CA MET A 7 -3.48 3.39 -13.94
C MET A 7 -3.43 1.87 -14.07
N ASP A 8 -4.56 1.28 -14.46
CA ASP A 8 -4.57 -0.13 -14.84
C ASP A 8 -3.65 -0.38 -16.05
N GLY A 9 -2.95 -1.51 -16.05
CA GLY A 9 -1.92 -1.84 -17.04
C GLY A 9 -0.53 -1.22 -16.81
N ASP A 10 -0.37 -0.32 -15.83
CA ASP A 10 0.93 0.24 -15.48
C ASP A 10 1.84 -0.76 -14.77
N LEU A 11 3.15 -0.67 -15.04
CA LEU A 11 4.16 -1.40 -14.28
C LEU A 11 4.64 -0.57 -13.10
N ALA A 12 4.30 -1.00 -11.89
CA ALA A 12 4.79 -0.42 -10.65
C ALA A 12 6.19 -0.97 -10.31
N ILE A 13 7.18 -0.08 -10.21
CA ILE A 13 8.54 -0.44 -9.80
C ILE A 13 8.64 -0.37 -8.28
N ILE A 14 8.88 -1.52 -7.67
CA ILE A 14 8.98 -1.68 -6.22
C ILE A 14 10.42 -1.91 -5.81
N ARG A 15 10.92 -1.14 -4.83
CA ARG A 15 12.15 -1.46 -4.11
C ARG A 15 11.81 -2.42 -2.97
N PRO A 16 12.30 -3.67 -3.00
CA PRO A 16 11.99 -4.66 -1.97
C PRO A 16 12.39 -4.18 -0.58
N GLY A 17 11.57 -4.52 0.42
CA GLY A 17 11.84 -4.17 1.81
C GLY A 17 10.60 -4.30 2.70
N GLN A 18 10.82 -4.48 4.00
CA GLN A 18 9.73 -4.71 4.97
C GLN A 18 9.27 -3.44 5.69
N ARG A 19 9.87 -2.30 5.37
CA ARG A 19 9.59 -1.01 6.02
C ARG A 19 9.51 0.09 4.96
N VAL A 20 8.62 1.03 5.21
CA VAL A 20 8.49 2.29 4.48
C VAL A 20 8.25 3.41 5.49
N GLU A 21 8.54 4.64 5.10
CA GLU A 21 8.26 5.80 5.93
C GLU A 21 6.76 6.11 5.96
N ASN A 22 6.34 6.89 6.95
CA ASN A 22 4.94 7.23 7.14
C ASN A 22 4.46 8.15 6.00
N GLY A 23 3.40 7.74 5.30
CA GLY A 23 2.85 8.46 4.15
C GLY A 23 3.39 7.99 2.80
N GLU A 24 4.32 7.03 2.76
CA GLU A 24 4.82 6.48 1.51
C GLU A 24 3.88 5.46 0.90
N ILE A 25 3.93 5.34 -0.43
CA ILE A 25 3.24 4.29 -1.18
C ILE A 25 4.08 3.01 -1.09
N ALA A 26 3.43 1.90 -0.75
CA ALA A 26 4.06 0.60 -0.67
C ALA A 26 3.20 -0.48 -1.30
N ALA A 27 3.86 -1.53 -1.80
CA ALA A 27 3.22 -2.80 -2.06
C ALA A 27 2.97 -3.51 -0.73
N VAL A 28 1.71 -3.78 -0.43
CA VAL A 28 1.27 -4.38 0.82
C VAL A 28 0.43 -5.62 0.56
N MET A 29 0.64 -6.64 1.39
CA MET A 29 -0.21 -7.83 1.47
C MET A 29 -0.98 -7.77 2.79
N VAL A 30 -2.28 -8.05 2.76
CA VAL A 30 -3.13 -8.10 3.96
C VAL A 30 -3.71 -9.50 4.10
N GLN A 31 -3.14 -10.27 5.02
CA GLN A 31 -3.55 -11.65 5.28
C GLN A 31 -5.05 -11.73 5.58
N ASP A 32 -5.69 -12.72 4.97
CA ASP A 32 -7.12 -13.06 5.10
C ASP A 32 -8.11 -11.96 4.67
N LEU A 33 -7.64 -10.84 4.10
CA LEU A 33 -8.50 -9.75 3.64
C LEU A 33 -8.31 -9.43 2.15
N LEU A 34 -7.07 -9.50 1.65
CA LEU A 34 -6.76 -9.29 0.24
C LEU A 34 -6.09 -10.54 -0.31
N LEU A 35 -6.53 -10.97 -1.49
CA LEU A 35 -5.98 -12.15 -2.18
C LEU A 35 -4.62 -11.85 -2.81
N GLU A 36 -4.33 -10.59 -3.10
CA GLU A 36 -3.13 -10.16 -3.80
C GLU A 36 -2.49 -8.91 -3.16
N ALA A 37 -1.24 -8.67 -3.55
CA ALA A 37 -0.53 -7.47 -3.13
C ALA A 37 -1.13 -6.23 -3.80
N THR A 38 -1.38 -5.19 -3.02
CA THR A 38 -1.95 -3.94 -3.54
C THR A 38 -1.06 -2.75 -3.19
N LEU A 39 -1.17 -1.67 -3.96
CA LEU A 39 -0.51 -0.40 -3.63
C LEU A 39 -1.40 0.41 -2.69
N LYS A 40 -0.84 0.85 -1.57
CA LYS A 40 -1.50 1.71 -0.59
C LYS A 40 -0.52 2.74 -0.04
N ILE A 41 -1.03 3.90 0.38
CA ILE A 41 -0.28 4.79 1.25
C ILE A 41 -0.30 4.20 2.66
N VAL A 42 0.89 3.94 3.21
CA VAL A 42 1.05 3.37 4.53
C VAL A 42 1.18 4.48 5.55
N ARG A 43 0.25 4.55 6.51
CA ARG A 43 0.38 5.45 7.66
C ARG A 43 0.47 4.69 8.98
N ARG A 44 1.36 5.13 9.85
CA ARG A 44 1.67 4.53 11.15
C ARG A 44 1.54 5.57 12.24
N THR A 45 0.82 5.22 13.29
CA THR A 45 0.80 5.95 14.57
C THR A 45 1.28 5.00 15.67
N LYS A 46 1.42 5.49 16.90
CA LYS A 46 1.76 4.64 18.06
C LYS A 46 0.75 3.48 18.23
N SER A 47 -0.53 3.73 17.97
CA SER A 47 -1.62 2.79 18.25
C SER A 47 -2.17 2.06 17.03
N SER A 48 -1.92 2.55 15.81
CA SER A 48 -2.54 2.04 14.59
C SER A 48 -1.61 2.01 13.38
N LEU A 49 -1.97 1.16 12.42
CA LEU A 49 -1.49 1.14 11.05
C LEU A 49 -2.70 1.34 10.15
N SER A 50 -2.68 2.32 9.25
CA SER A 50 -3.72 2.52 8.25
C SER A 50 -3.16 2.42 6.83
N LEU A 51 -3.97 1.85 5.94
CA LEU A 51 -3.69 1.72 4.52
C LEU A 51 -4.72 2.58 3.79
N HIS A 52 -4.24 3.68 3.22
CA HIS A 52 -5.09 4.59 2.49
C HIS A 52 -5.06 4.25 0.99
N PRO A 53 -6.20 4.10 0.34
CA PRO A 53 -6.25 4.11 -1.11
C PRO A 53 -5.98 5.54 -1.62
N VAL A 54 -5.45 5.63 -2.83
CA VAL A 54 -5.41 6.88 -3.61
C VAL A 54 -6.41 6.78 -4.75
N ASN A 55 -7.63 6.42 -4.36
CA ASN A 55 -8.84 6.39 -5.17
C ASN A 55 -9.99 6.59 -4.17
N ALA A 56 -10.71 7.70 -4.30
CA ALA A 56 -11.81 8.08 -3.41
C ALA A 56 -12.95 7.05 -3.33
N ALA A 57 -13.07 6.17 -4.31
CA ALA A 57 -14.07 5.10 -4.33
C ALA A 57 -13.83 3.99 -3.30
N TYR A 58 -12.70 3.99 -2.58
CA TYR A 58 -12.33 2.94 -1.64
C TYR A 58 -12.09 3.48 -0.23
N ASP A 59 -12.46 2.67 0.77
CA ASP A 59 -12.28 3.01 2.17
C ASP A 59 -10.86 2.81 2.69
N VAL A 60 -10.54 3.54 3.75
CA VAL A 60 -9.28 3.39 4.51
C VAL A 60 -9.36 2.15 5.38
N MET A 61 -8.38 1.25 5.25
CA MET A 61 -8.28 0.09 6.14
C MET A 61 -7.45 0.44 7.37
N VAL A 62 -7.98 0.22 8.58
CA VAL A 62 -7.31 0.55 9.85
C VAL A 62 -7.09 -0.69 10.69
N PHE A 63 -5.83 -0.92 11.09
CA PHE A 63 -5.39 -2.06 11.89
C PHE A 63 -4.84 -1.58 13.24
N LYS A 64 -5.37 -2.11 14.33
CA LYS A 64 -4.98 -1.77 15.71
C LYS A 64 -4.49 -3.01 16.45
N GLY A 65 -3.64 -2.81 17.47
CA GLY A 65 -3.19 -3.88 18.36
C GLY A 65 -2.51 -5.04 17.59
N PRO A 66 -2.85 -6.31 17.91
CA PRO A 66 -2.29 -7.49 17.24
C PRO A 66 -2.62 -7.59 15.75
N ARG A 67 -3.75 -7.00 15.30
CA ARG A 67 -4.17 -7.06 13.89
C ARG A 67 -3.19 -6.35 12.95
N ARG A 68 -2.33 -5.47 13.47
CA ARG A 68 -1.23 -4.85 12.70
C ARG A 68 -0.29 -5.87 12.07
N LYS A 69 -0.16 -7.07 12.67
CA LYS A 69 0.69 -8.16 12.15
C LYS A 69 0.14 -8.80 10.87
N ARG A 70 -1.13 -8.57 10.52
CA ARG A 70 -1.75 -9.08 9.28
C ARG A 70 -1.28 -8.34 8.03
N VAL A 71 -0.65 -7.17 8.21
CA VAL A 71 -0.16 -6.34 7.11
C VAL A 71 1.34 -6.55 6.94
N SER A 72 1.71 -7.07 5.77
CA SER A 72 3.09 -7.22 5.36
C SER A 72 3.42 -6.20 4.29
N ILE A 73 4.50 -5.45 4.49
CA ILE A 73 5.08 -4.61 3.43
C ILE A 73 6.02 -5.49 2.61
N LEU A 74 5.82 -5.49 1.30
CA LEU A 74 6.67 -6.21 0.35
C LEU A 74 7.77 -5.29 -0.21
N GLY A 75 7.48 -3.99 -0.33
CA GLY A 75 8.47 -2.99 -0.72
C GLY A 75 7.88 -1.60 -0.93
N LYS A 76 8.78 -0.62 -1.07
CA LYS A 76 8.45 0.78 -1.34
C LYS A 76 8.19 0.99 -2.84
N PHE A 77 7.12 1.69 -3.18
CA PHE A 77 6.91 2.15 -4.55
C PHE A 77 7.93 3.24 -4.90
N VAL A 78 8.60 3.08 -6.04
CA VAL A 78 9.62 4.02 -6.51
C VAL A 78 9.09 4.86 -7.67
N ARG A 79 8.51 4.20 -8.68
CA ARG A 79 8.00 4.86 -9.89
C ARG A 79 7.06 3.95 -10.65
N VAL A 80 6.36 4.54 -11.61
CA VAL A 80 5.55 3.84 -12.59
C VAL A 80 6.24 3.84 -13.95
N VAL A 81 6.06 2.77 -14.72
CA VAL A 81 6.45 2.69 -16.13
C VAL A 81 5.22 2.32 -16.94
N ARG A 82 4.84 3.22 -17.85
CA ARG A 82 3.76 2.99 -18.82
C ARG A 82 4.39 2.79 -20.19
N ARG A 83 4.10 1.65 -20.83
CA ARG A 83 4.46 1.45 -22.24
C ARG A 83 3.39 2.13 -23.09
N ALA A 84 3.83 2.91 -24.08
CA ALA A 84 2.97 3.47 -25.11
C ALA A 84 2.66 2.42 -26.17
#